data_AF-A0A2E5IQA5-F1
#
_entry.id   AF-A0A2E5IQA5-F1
#
_cell.length_a   1.000
_cell.length_b   1.000
_cell.length_c   1.000
_cell.angle_alpha   90.00
_cell.angle_beta   90.00
_cell.angle_gamma   90.00
#
_symmetry.space_group_name_H-M   'P 1'
#
loop_
_entity.id
_entity.type
_entity.pdbx_description
1 polymer ?
#
loop_
_entity_poly.entity_id
_entity_poly.type
_entity_poly.pdbx_seq_one_letter_code
_entity_poly.pdbx_strand_id
1 'polypeptide(L)'
;MTSLLSCLMILTQLSHLYYLHVQSSRHYLIAYAASLSGLRLAAHYQDHITSTLIESPTKYDFESLPFFTYQGISFKLLQSPFYIYAYGSYDETHCILKRSLN
;
A
#
# COMPACT_ATOMS: atom_id res chain seq x y z
N MET A 1 -4.54 46.59 -0.47
CA MET A 1 -4.76 46.03 -1.82
C MET A 1 -3.77 44.88 -2.00
N THR A 2 -4.22 43.64 -1.90
CA THR A 2 -3.40 42.49 -2.35
C THR A 2 -3.18 42.65 -3.85
N SER A 3 -1.93 42.66 -4.31
CA SER A 3 -1.65 42.83 -5.73
C SER A 3 -2.07 41.58 -6.49
N LEU A 4 -2.44 41.72 -7.77
CA LEU A 4 -2.76 40.59 -8.66
C LEU A 4 -1.68 39.50 -8.60
N LEU A 5 -0.41 39.91 -8.49
CA LEU A 5 0.75 39.02 -8.31
C LEU A 5 0.65 38.21 -7.01
N SER A 6 0.25 38.83 -5.90
CA SER A 6 0.04 38.11 -4.63
C SER A 6 -1.03 37.03 -4.78
N CYS A 7 -2.12 37.34 -5.49
CA CYS A 7 -3.21 36.40 -5.75
C CYS A 7 -2.73 35.22 -6.61
N LEU A 8 -1.97 35.49 -7.69
CA LEU A 8 -1.40 34.45 -8.54
C LEU A 8 -0.42 33.53 -7.79
N MET A 9 0.41 34.08 -6.92
CA MET A 9 1.34 33.29 -6.09
C MET A 9 0.58 32.36 -5.13
N ILE A 10 -0.46 32.87 -4.45
CA ILE A 10 -1.31 32.07 -3.57
C ILE A 10 -2.01 30.96 -4.35
N LEU A 11 -2.57 31.27 -5.51
CA LEU A 11 -3.29 30.30 -6.34
C LEU A 11 -2.36 29.18 -6.84
N THR A 12 -1.13 29.53 -7.20
CA THR A 12 -0.10 28.56 -7.63
C THR A 12 0.28 27.63 -6.47
N GLN A 13 0.48 28.17 -5.26
CA GLN A 13 0.78 27.37 -4.08
C GLN A 13 -0.37 26.42 -3.70
N LEU A 14 -1.61 26.91 -3.73
CA LEU A 14 -2.79 26.08 -3.46
C LEU A 14 -2.95 24.96 -4.49
N SER A 15 -2.72 25.26 -5.78
CA SER A 15 -2.77 24.27 -6.86
C SER A 15 -1.70 23.18 -6.67
N HIS A 16 -0.49 23.59 -6.27
CA HIS A 16 0.59 22.65 -5.95
C HIS A 16 0.24 21.76 -4.75
N LEU A 17 -0.31 22.31 -3.67
CA LEU A 17 -0.76 21.53 -2.51
C LEU A 17 -1.87 20.54 -2.88
N TYR A 18 -2.84 20.96 -3.70
CA TYR A 18 -3.89 20.09 -4.19
C TYR A 18 -3.33 18.95 -5.05
N TYR A 19 -2.42 19.26 -5.96
CA TYR A 19 -1.73 18.24 -6.76
C TYR A 19 -1.02 17.20 -5.88
N LEU A 20 -0.24 17.65 -4.89
CA LEU A 20 0.44 16.74 -3.95
C LEU A 20 -0.55 15.85 -3.18
N HIS A 21 -1.67 16.42 -2.73
CA HIS A 21 -2.73 15.67 -2.04
C HIS A 21 -3.35 14.59 -2.94
N VAL A 22 -3.64 14.92 -4.20
CA VAL A 22 -4.18 13.97 -5.19
C VAL A 22 -3.19 12.85 -5.47
N GLN A 23 -1.90 13.16 -5.67
CA GLN A 23 -0.88 12.13 -5.90
C GLN A 23 -0.72 11.22 -4.68
N SER A 24 -0.63 11.78 -3.47
CA SER A 24 -0.55 10.98 -2.24
C SER A 24 -1.75 10.03 -2.09
N SER A 25 -2.96 10.51 -2.36
CA SER A 25 -4.18 9.69 -2.33
C SER A 25 -4.14 8.58 -3.39
N ARG A 26 -3.66 8.89 -4.59
CA ARG A 26 -3.48 7.90 -5.66
C ARG A 26 -2.46 6.83 -5.26
N HIS A 27 -1.32 7.21 -4.68
CA HIS A 27 -0.29 6.26 -4.27
C HIS A 27 -0.83 5.30 -3.20
N TYR A 28 -1.58 5.83 -2.23
CA TYR A 28 -2.26 5.00 -1.23
C TYR A 28 -3.26 4.02 -1.87
N LEU A 29 -4.10 4.48 -2.80
CA LEU A 29 -5.07 3.61 -3.48
C LEU A 29 -4.40 2.48 -4.26
N ILE A 30 -3.26 2.73 -4.90
CA ILE A 30 -2.50 1.70 -5.62
C ILE A 30 -1.90 0.69 -4.63
N ALA A 31 -1.25 1.17 -3.55
CA ALA A 31 -0.71 0.29 -2.51
C ALA A 31 -1.82 -0.58 -1.87
N TYR A 32 -2.98 0.03 -1.59
CA TYR A 32 -4.16 -0.67 -1.06
C TYR A 32 -4.69 -1.72 -2.04
N ALA A 33 -4.82 -1.40 -3.32
CA ALA A 33 -5.27 -2.34 -4.34
C ALA A 33 -4.31 -3.53 -4.49
N ALA A 34 -3.00 -3.31 -4.36
CA ALA A 34 -2.00 -4.37 -4.34
C ALA A 34 -2.19 -5.30 -3.13
N SER A 35 -2.29 -4.76 -1.92
CA SER A 35 -2.54 -5.55 -0.71
C SER A 35 -3.85 -6.32 -0.78
N LEU A 36 -4.92 -5.68 -1.28
CA LEU A 36 -6.23 -6.32 -1.41
C LEU A 36 -6.19 -7.48 -2.41
N SER A 37 -5.50 -7.29 -3.54
CA SER A 37 -5.26 -8.35 -4.52
C SER A 37 -4.49 -9.52 -3.90
N GLY A 38 -3.49 -9.23 -3.07
CA GLY A 38 -2.77 -10.26 -2.32
C GLY A 38 -3.68 -11.06 -1.40
N LEU A 39 -4.53 -10.42 -0.59
CA LEU A 39 -5.49 -11.14 0.26
C LEU A 39 -6.46 -12.00 -0.53
N ARG A 40 -6.94 -11.50 -1.67
CA ARG A 40 -7.84 -12.24 -2.56
C ARG A 40 -7.16 -13.48 -3.14
N LEU A 41 -5.89 -13.35 -3.52
CA LEU A 41 -5.12 -14.41 -4.18
C LEU A 41 -4.37 -15.33 -3.21
N ALA A 42 -4.34 -14.99 -1.93
CA ALA A 42 -3.67 -15.74 -0.87
C ALA A 42 -3.89 -17.26 -0.93
N ALA A 43 -5.14 -17.69 -1.16
CA ALA A 43 -5.48 -19.12 -1.22
C ALA A 43 -4.77 -19.85 -2.37
N HIS A 44 -4.48 -19.16 -3.49
CA HIS A 44 -3.74 -19.73 -4.62
C HIS A 44 -2.25 -19.86 -4.34
N TYR A 45 -1.72 -19.05 -3.41
CA TYR A 45 -0.29 -19.03 -3.06
C TYR A 45 -0.02 -19.66 -1.70
N GLN A 46 -1.02 -20.29 -1.07
CA GLN A 46 -1.00 -20.73 0.34
C GLN A 46 0.28 -21.50 0.72
N ASP A 47 0.72 -22.42 -0.12
CA ASP A 47 1.92 -23.24 0.13
C ASP A 47 3.24 -22.45 0.08
N HIS A 48 3.22 -21.24 -0.47
CA HIS A 48 4.38 -20.37 -0.67
C HIS A 48 4.41 -19.21 0.34
N ILE A 49 3.44 -19.15 1.25
CA ILE A 49 3.32 -18.05 2.22
C ILE A 49 4.19 -18.37 3.44
N THR A 50 5.11 -17.47 3.74
CA THR A 50 5.95 -17.59 4.93
C THR A 50 5.12 -17.40 6.19
N SER A 51 5.17 -18.39 7.08
CA SER A 51 4.47 -18.38 8.37
C SER A 51 5.38 -17.87 9.50
N THR A 52 4.88 -16.91 10.28
CA THR A 52 5.61 -16.26 11.38
C THR A 52 4.68 -16.00 12.58
N LEU A 53 5.24 -15.95 13.78
CA LEU A 53 4.51 -15.62 15.01
C LEU A 53 4.62 -14.12 15.29
N ILE A 54 3.86 -13.31 14.55
CA ILE A 54 3.82 -11.85 14.69
C ILE A 54 2.36 -11.38 14.78
N GLU A 55 2.06 -10.58 15.81
CA GLU A 55 0.71 -10.03 16.04
C GLU A 55 0.40 -8.82 15.15
N SER A 56 1.40 -7.99 14.85
CA SER A 56 1.23 -6.78 14.04
C SER A 56 2.47 -6.54 13.17
N PRO A 57 2.46 -7.01 11.91
CA PRO A 57 3.62 -6.90 11.04
C PRO A 57 3.84 -5.46 10.57
N THR A 58 5.10 -5.13 10.36
CA THR A 58 5.63 -3.86 9.88
C THR A 58 6.15 -4.01 8.46
N LYS A 59 6.48 -2.90 7.78
CA LYS A 59 7.10 -2.93 6.45
C LYS A 59 8.34 -3.85 6.39
N TYR A 60 9.18 -3.81 7.43
CA TYR A 60 10.44 -4.56 7.47
C TYR A 60 10.23 -6.07 7.47
N ASP A 61 9.14 -6.55 8.07
CA ASP A 61 8.80 -7.98 8.08
C ASP A 61 8.50 -8.53 6.67
N PHE A 62 8.18 -7.66 5.71
CA PHE A 62 7.96 -8.03 4.32
C PHE A 62 9.20 -7.84 3.44
N GLU A 63 10.27 -7.17 3.88
CA GLU A 63 11.40 -6.84 3.01
C GLU A 63 12.10 -8.09 2.46
N SER A 64 12.25 -9.12 3.28
CA SER A 64 12.85 -10.42 2.93
C SER A 64 11.94 -11.35 2.12
N LEU A 65 10.65 -11.04 2.00
CA LEU A 65 9.68 -11.92 1.33
C LEU A 65 9.69 -11.73 -0.20
N PRO A 66 9.46 -12.80 -0.98
CA PRO A 66 9.34 -12.72 -2.42
C PRO A 66 8.08 -11.93 -2.83
N PHE A 67 8.16 -11.26 -3.99
CA PHE A 67 6.99 -10.65 -4.62
C PHE A 67 6.21 -11.68 -5.44
N PHE A 68 4.90 -11.71 -5.25
CA PHE A 68 3.94 -12.35 -6.13
C PHE A 68 3.40 -11.31 -7.10
N THR A 69 3.26 -11.66 -8.38
CA THR A 69 2.74 -10.74 -9.40
C THR A 69 1.57 -11.37 -10.14
N TYR A 70 0.44 -10.66 -10.19
CA TYR A 70 -0.75 -11.07 -10.92
C TYR A 70 -1.31 -9.88 -11.70
N GLN A 71 -1.48 -10.03 -13.01
CA GLN A 71 -2.01 -8.98 -13.91
C GLN A 71 -1.32 -7.61 -13.74
N GLY A 72 0.00 -7.61 -13.52
CA GLY A 72 0.79 -6.39 -13.34
C GLY A 72 0.72 -5.77 -11.94
N ILE A 73 0.04 -6.41 -11.00
CA ILE A 73 0.00 -6.00 -9.59
C ILE A 73 0.92 -6.91 -8.78
N SER A 74 1.89 -6.31 -8.10
CA SER A 74 2.84 -7.03 -7.23
C SER A 74 2.51 -6.85 -5.76
N PHE A 75 2.53 -7.93 -4.99
CA PHE A 75 2.25 -7.94 -3.55
C PHE A 75 3.11 -8.98 -2.83
N LYS A 76 3.19 -8.89 -1.50
CA LYS A 76 3.87 -9.87 -0.64
C LYS A 76 2.87 -10.45 0.37
N LEU A 77 3.10 -11.69 0.80
CA LEU A 77 2.21 -12.40 1.72
C LEU A 77 2.98 -12.92 2.92
N LEU A 78 2.41 -12.73 4.11
CA LEU A 78 2.91 -13.24 5.38
C LEU A 78 1.72 -13.88 6.12
N GLN A 79 1.93 -15.01 6.77
CA GLN A 79 0.91 -15.70 7.54
C GLN A 79 1.28 -15.78 9.01
N SER A 80 0.29 -15.66 9.88
CA SER A 80 0.34 -16.08 11.28
C SER A 80 -0.70 -17.17 11.54
N PRO A 81 -0.72 -17.81 12.72
CA PRO A 81 -1.72 -18.84 13.01
C PRO A 81 -3.17 -18.39 12.85
N PHE A 82 -3.44 -17.09 13.02
CA PHE A 82 -4.80 -16.54 13.02
C PHE A 82 -5.10 -15.62 11.84
N TYR A 83 -4.08 -15.12 11.16
CA TYR A 83 -4.25 -14.11 10.12
C TYR A 83 -3.35 -14.38 8.93
N ILE A 84 -3.82 -13.93 7.77
CA ILE A 84 -2.98 -13.70 6.61
C ILE A 84 -2.86 -12.20 6.37
N TYR A 85 -1.63 -11.76 6.14
CA TYR A 85 -1.28 -10.39 5.84
C TYR A 85 -0.83 -10.28 4.39
N ALA A 86 -1.32 -9.24 3.72
CA ALA A 86 -0.86 -8.87 2.40
C ALA A 86 -0.27 -7.47 2.44
N TYR A 87 0.89 -7.33 1.82
CA TYR A 87 1.63 -6.09 1.70
C TYR A 87 1.64 -5.63 0.24
N GLY A 88 1.34 -4.36 0.06
CA GLY A 88 1.36 -3.66 -1.21
C GLY A 88 2.11 -2.35 -1.04
N SER A 89 2.87 -1.97 -2.06
CA SER A 89 3.68 -0.75 -2.03
C SER A 89 3.67 -0.06 -3.37
N TYR A 90 3.61 1.27 -3.35
CA TYR A 90 3.74 2.12 -4.53
C TYR A 90 4.30 3.48 -4.12
N ASP A 91 5.38 3.92 -4.78
CA ASP A 91 6.04 5.21 -4.56
C ASP A 91 6.18 5.59 -3.08
N GLU A 92 6.98 4.81 -2.34
CA GLU A 92 7.24 4.89 -0.89
C GLU A 92 6.03 4.70 0.04
N THR A 93 4.82 4.73 -0.51
CA THR A 93 3.58 4.43 0.20
C THR A 93 3.42 2.93 0.31
N HIS A 94 3.00 2.45 1.48
CA HIS A 94 2.73 1.04 1.70
C HIS A 94 1.39 0.84 2.41
N CYS A 95 0.80 -0.32 2.17
CA CYS A 95 -0.43 -0.75 2.80
C CYS A 95 -0.27 -2.20 3.25
N ILE A 96 -0.66 -2.49 4.49
CA ILE A 96 -0.73 -3.85 5.01
C ILE A 96 -2.19 -4.12 5.35
N LEU A 97 -2.76 -5.13 4.73
CA LEU A 97 -4.11 -5.60 5.03
C LEU A 97 -4.04 -6.97 5.68
N LYS A 98 -5.01 -7.27 6.54
CA LYS A 98 -5.13 -8.57 7.22
C LYS A 98 -6.49 -9.22 6.98
N ARG A 99 -6.52 -10.54 6.90
CA ARG A 99 -7.74 -11.37 6.89
C ARG A 99 -7.61 -12.47 7.92
N SER A 100 -8.66 -12.71 8.71
CA SER A 100 -8.71 -13.82 9.67
C SER A 100 -8.72 -15.17 8.94
N LEU A 101 -7.99 -16.14 9.47
CA LEU A 101 -8.05 -17.55 9.09
C LEU A 101 -9.07 -18.22 10.00
N ASN A 102 -10.35 -18.03 9.70
CA ASN A 102 -11.43 -18.78 10.36
C ASN A 102 -11.63 -20.13 9.66
#